data_AF-A0A0G1QVM1-F1
#
_entry.id   AF-A0A0G1QVM1-F1
#
_cell.length_a   1.000
_cell.length_b   1.000
_cell.length_c   1.000
_cell.angle_alpha   90.00
_cell.angle_beta   90.00
_cell.angle_gamma   90.00
#
_symmetry.space_group_name_H-M   'P 1'
#
loop_
_entity.id
_entity.type
_entity.pdbx_description
1 polymer ?
#
loop_
_entity_poly.entity_id
_entity_poly.type
_entity_poly.pdbx_seq_one_letter_code
_entity_poly.pdbx_strand_id
1 'polypeptide(L)'
;MSELKRMYLQDQEARRRLSTIADPTKRMVSMLEVSLDDIGRLLTVLELIGKQEIIFGQDHLCAAVILHHSGVPALCQMAHEFALKAVAMDYRPETDEFDLKWLAAAALDRMLVQTGRPQSFGTQYNPETDERYPVDPNITDENRRQWNVRPLSGEGDKPLVGYGSE
;
A
#
# COMPACT_ATOMS: atom_id res chain seq x y z
N MET A 1 -22.83 -2.81 -0.19
CA MET A 1 -21.41 -2.39 -0.19
C MET A 1 -21.16 -1.63 1.10
N SER A 2 -20.16 -2.00 1.90
CA SER A 2 -19.84 -1.28 3.14
C SER A 2 -19.28 0.12 2.84
N GLU A 3 -19.37 1.03 3.81
CA GLU A 3 -18.77 2.37 3.68
C GLU A 3 -17.26 2.29 3.45
N LEU A 4 -16.59 1.35 4.13
CA LEU A 4 -15.16 1.10 3.97
C LEU A 4 -14.80 0.64 2.54
N LYS A 5 -15.56 -0.30 1.96
CA LYS A 5 -15.37 -0.69 0.55
C LYS A 5 -15.61 0.48 -0.39
N ARG A 6 -16.59 1.34 -0.12
CA ARG A 6 -16.86 2.54 -0.92
C ARG A 6 -15.67 3.51 -0.90
N MET A 7 -15.11 3.80 0.28
CA MET A 7 -13.94 4.67 0.42
C MET A 7 -12.70 4.11 -0.28
N TYR A 8 -12.47 2.80 -0.16
CA TYR A 8 -11.40 2.11 -0.89
C TYR A 8 -11.56 2.27 -2.41
N LEU A 9 -12.75 2.04 -2.96
CA LEU A 9 -12.99 2.19 -4.40
C LEU A 9 -12.79 3.64 -4.88
N GLN A 10 -13.15 4.63 -4.05
CA GLN A 10 -12.91 6.03 -4.35
C GLN A 10 -11.40 6.37 -4.36
N ASP A 11 -10.64 5.84 -3.40
CA ASP A 11 -9.17 5.99 -3.37
C ASP A 11 -8.53 5.40 -4.63
N GLN A 12 -8.86 4.15 -4.96
CA GLN A 12 -8.30 3.46 -6.13
C GLN A 12 -8.64 4.18 -7.43
N GLU A 13 -9.88 4.64 -7.60
CA GLU A 13 -10.30 5.38 -8.79
C GLU A 13 -9.58 6.73 -8.89
N ALA A 14 -9.40 7.44 -7.78
CA ALA A 14 -8.68 8.72 -7.78
C ALA A 14 -7.21 8.54 -8.18
N ARG A 15 -6.54 7.49 -7.67
CA ARG A 15 -5.16 7.12 -8.06
C ARG A 15 -5.06 6.68 -9.52
N ARG A 16 -6.04 5.93 -10.00
CA ARG A 16 -6.12 5.52 -11.42
C ARG A 16 -6.21 6.75 -12.32
N ARG A 17 -7.07 7.71 -11.99
CA ARG A 17 -7.15 8.99 -12.72
C ARG A 17 -5.85 9.77 -12.67
N LEU A 18 -5.24 9.90 -11.50
CA LEU A 18 -3.95 10.59 -11.32
C LEU A 18 -2.88 10.04 -12.27
N SER A 19 -2.83 8.72 -12.47
CA SER A 19 -1.85 8.06 -13.35
C SER A 19 -2.00 8.43 -14.84
N THR A 20 -3.19 8.90 -15.25
CA THR A 20 -3.48 9.29 -16.64
C THR A 20 -3.17 10.75 -16.96
N ILE A 21 -2.84 11.57 -15.95
CA ILE A 21 -2.61 13.01 -16.14
C ILE A 21 -1.17 13.24 -16.63
N ALA A 22 -1.03 13.61 -17.90
CA ALA A 22 0.27 13.90 -18.52
C ALA A 22 0.85 15.28 -18.12
N ASP A 23 -0.02 16.26 -17.86
CA ASP A 23 0.41 17.62 -17.49
C ASP A 23 0.92 17.63 -16.03
N PRO A 24 2.18 18.03 -15.78
CA PRO A 24 2.79 17.93 -14.46
C PRO A 24 2.14 18.87 -13.43
N THR A 25 1.68 20.04 -13.85
CA THR A 25 1.01 21.00 -12.96
C THR A 25 -0.37 20.47 -12.56
N LYS A 26 -1.15 19.98 -13.51
CA LYS A 26 -2.45 19.36 -13.23
C LYS A 26 -2.30 18.10 -12.37
N ARG A 27 -1.26 17.31 -12.60
CA ARG A 27 -0.95 16.12 -11.81
C ARG A 27 -0.61 16.49 -10.37
N MET A 28 0.18 17.54 -10.15
CA MET A 28 0.48 18.06 -8.81
C MET A 28 -0.79 18.51 -8.08
N VAL A 29 -1.66 19.28 -8.73
CA VAL A 29 -2.94 19.72 -8.14
C VAL A 29 -3.82 18.51 -7.78
N SER A 30 -3.97 17.55 -8.70
CA SER A 30 -4.77 16.35 -8.43
C SER A 30 -4.18 15.48 -7.31
N MET A 31 -2.85 15.41 -7.20
CA MET A 31 -2.18 14.72 -6.08
C MET A 31 -2.50 15.37 -4.73
N LEU A 32 -2.58 16.70 -4.67
CA LEU A 32 -3.01 17.42 -3.47
C LEU A 32 -4.47 17.13 -3.12
N GLU A 33 -5.36 17.08 -4.11
CA GLU A 33 -6.76 16.70 -3.91
C GLU A 33 -6.89 15.28 -3.35
N VAL A 34 -6.17 14.30 -3.92
CA VAL A 34 -6.12 12.92 -3.41
C VAL A 34 -5.64 12.89 -1.96
N SER A 35 -4.59 13.67 -1.64
CA SER A 35 -4.02 13.74 -0.29
C SER A 35 -4.99 14.35 0.72
N LEU A 36 -5.79 15.34 0.30
CA LEU A 36 -6.84 15.90 1.15
C LEU A 36 -7.97 14.89 1.41
N ASP A 37 -8.38 14.14 0.39
CA ASP A 37 -9.38 13.09 0.57
C ASP A 37 -8.87 11.93 1.43
N ASP A 38 -7.57 11.61 1.34
CA ASP A 38 -6.91 10.59 2.18
C ASP A 38 -7.08 10.90 3.68
N ILE A 39 -7.05 12.17 4.08
CA ILE A 39 -7.28 12.58 5.48
C ILE A 39 -8.69 12.20 5.92
N GLY A 40 -9.70 12.48 5.10
CA GLY A 40 -11.10 12.12 5.40
C GLY A 40 -11.29 10.61 5.53
N ARG A 41 -10.76 9.84 4.58
CA ARG A 41 -10.80 8.37 4.60
C ARG A 41 -10.10 7.80 5.84
N LEU A 42 -8.94 8.37 6.19
CA LEU A 42 -8.16 7.95 7.34
C LEU A 42 -8.95 8.13 8.65
N LEU A 43 -9.60 9.29 8.85
CA LEU A 43 -10.40 9.54 10.05
C LEU A 43 -11.53 8.52 10.21
N THR A 44 -12.24 8.22 9.11
CA THR A 44 -13.29 7.19 9.14
C THR A 44 -12.72 5.81 9.47
N VAL A 45 -11.60 5.41 8.87
CA VAL A 45 -10.96 4.11 9.17
C VAL A 45 -10.55 4.02 10.63
N LEU A 46 -9.97 5.07 11.20
CA LEU A 46 -9.58 5.09 12.61
C LEU A 46 -10.80 4.99 13.54
N GLU A 47 -11.93 5.61 13.19
CA GLU A 47 -13.18 5.46 13.92
C GLU A 47 -13.69 4.00 13.90
N LEU A 48 -13.71 3.37 12.72
CA LEU A 48 -14.11 1.96 12.57
C LEU A 48 -13.19 1.01 13.36
N ILE A 49 -11.88 1.30 13.42
CA ILE A 49 -10.93 0.56 14.25
C ILE A 49 -11.27 0.72 15.73
N GLY A 50 -11.55 1.95 16.19
CA GLY A 50 -11.94 2.22 17.57
C GLY A 50 -13.23 1.51 17.99
N LYS A 51 -14.17 1.33 17.06
CA LYS A 51 -15.41 0.58 17.24
C LYS A 51 -15.27 -0.94 17.08
N GLN A 52 -14.09 -1.43 16.69
CA GLN A 52 -13.83 -2.84 16.37
C GLN A 52 -14.70 -3.37 15.21
N GLU A 53 -14.99 -2.52 14.23
CA GLU A 53 -15.86 -2.85 13.07
C GLU A 53 -15.08 -3.34 11.84
N ILE A 54 -13.75 -3.46 11.93
CA ILE A 54 -12.91 -4.08 10.88
C ILE A 54 -12.85 -5.60 11.13
N ILE A 55 -13.78 -6.35 10.54
CA ILE A 55 -14.01 -7.76 10.92
C ILE A 55 -13.67 -8.72 9.79
N PHE A 56 -14.08 -8.43 8.56
CA PHE A 56 -13.92 -9.37 7.45
C PHE A 56 -12.62 -9.12 6.67
N GLY A 57 -12.16 -10.13 5.93
CA GLY A 57 -10.94 -10.00 5.11
C GLY A 57 -10.98 -8.83 4.13
N GLN A 58 -12.15 -8.50 3.58
CA GLN A 58 -12.36 -7.31 2.75
C GLN A 58 -12.17 -6.00 3.53
N ASP A 59 -12.65 -5.93 4.77
CA ASP A 59 -12.47 -4.74 5.62
C ASP A 59 -11.00 -4.56 5.96
N HIS A 60 -10.31 -5.66 6.28
CA HIS A 60 -8.87 -5.65 6.52
C HIS A 60 -8.07 -5.17 5.30
N LEU A 61 -8.39 -5.64 4.08
CA LEU A 61 -7.76 -5.12 2.86
C LEU A 61 -8.01 -3.62 2.71
N CYS A 62 -9.27 -3.19 2.77
CA CYS A 62 -9.63 -1.79 2.54
C CYS A 62 -8.98 -0.86 3.57
N ALA A 63 -8.98 -1.26 4.86
CA ALA A 63 -8.30 -0.51 5.91
C ALA A 63 -6.78 -0.46 5.69
N ALA A 64 -6.16 -1.58 5.30
CA ALA A 64 -4.73 -1.63 5.03
C ALA A 64 -4.31 -0.66 3.93
N VAL A 65 -5.05 -0.58 2.83
CA VAL A 65 -4.75 0.33 1.72
C VAL A 65 -4.87 1.79 2.14
N ILE A 66 -5.95 2.16 2.84
CA ILE A 66 -6.15 3.55 3.30
C ILE A 66 -5.06 3.94 4.30
N LEU A 67 -4.72 3.07 5.25
CA LEU A 67 -3.67 3.33 6.24
C LEU A 67 -2.27 3.42 5.60
N HIS A 68 -1.99 2.60 4.58
CA HIS A 68 -0.72 2.59 3.85
C HIS A 68 -0.42 3.95 3.19
N HIS A 69 -1.46 4.67 2.76
CA HIS A 69 -1.35 5.98 2.11
C HIS A 69 -1.21 7.16 3.08
N SER A 70 -1.37 6.95 4.39
CA SER A 70 -1.31 8.03 5.40
C SER A 70 0.04 8.74 5.51
N GLY A 71 1.14 8.09 5.10
CA GLY A 71 2.48 8.63 5.30
C GLY A 71 2.94 8.68 6.76
N VAL A 72 2.20 8.10 7.71
CA VAL A 72 2.59 8.07 9.13
C VAL A 72 3.15 6.67 9.49
N PRO A 73 4.34 6.57 10.13
CA PRO A 73 4.97 5.26 10.40
C PRO A 73 4.09 4.31 11.20
N ALA A 74 3.44 4.80 12.26
CA ALA A 74 2.55 3.99 13.10
C ALA A 74 1.33 3.45 12.31
N LEU A 75 0.80 4.25 11.39
CA LEU A 75 -0.31 3.83 10.54
C LEU A 75 0.14 2.87 9.43
N CYS A 76 1.37 3.01 8.92
CA CYS A 76 1.96 2.04 8.01
C CYS A 76 2.20 0.69 8.70
N GLN A 77 2.59 0.69 9.98
CA GLN A 77 2.65 -0.55 10.77
C GLN A 77 1.25 -1.18 10.90
N MET A 78 0.21 -0.39 11.21
CA MET A 78 -1.16 -0.90 11.26
C MET A 78 -1.61 -1.44 9.90
N ALA A 79 -1.25 -0.79 8.80
CA ALA A 79 -1.53 -1.26 7.44
C ALA A 79 -0.92 -2.64 7.19
N HIS A 80 0.33 -2.85 7.60
CA HIS A 80 1.00 -4.15 7.54
C HIS A 80 0.21 -5.21 8.32
N GLU A 81 -0.17 -4.92 9.57
CA GLU A 81 -0.92 -5.85 10.41
C GLU A 81 -2.30 -6.20 9.83
N PHE A 82 -3.01 -5.22 9.26
CA PHE A 82 -4.29 -5.48 8.60
C PHE A 82 -4.14 -6.29 7.32
N ALA A 83 -3.11 -6.02 6.51
CA ALA A 83 -2.81 -6.85 5.34
C ALA A 83 -2.51 -8.30 5.75
N LEU A 84 -1.74 -8.52 6.82
CA LEU A 84 -1.49 -9.87 7.37
C LEU A 84 -2.76 -10.57 7.82
N LYS A 85 -3.68 -9.86 8.48
CA LYS A 85 -4.98 -10.43 8.88
C LYS A 85 -5.79 -10.87 7.67
N ALA A 86 -5.84 -10.05 6.62
CA ALA A 86 -6.52 -10.43 5.38
C ALA A 86 -5.87 -11.66 4.70
N VAL A 87 -4.53 -11.75 4.68
CA VAL A 87 -3.80 -12.95 4.21
C VAL A 87 -4.16 -14.17 5.05
N ALA A 88 -4.17 -14.05 6.38
CA ALA A 88 -4.46 -15.14 7.30
C ALA A 88 -5.91 -15.65 7.18
N MET A 89 -6.84 -14.78 6.76
CA MET A 89 -8.23 -15.14 6.44
C MET A 89 -8.40 -15.76 5.06
N ASP A 90 -7.31 -15.96 4.32
CA ASP A 90 -7.30 -16.41 2.93
C ASP A 90 -8.16 -15.55 1.99
N TYR A 91 -8.33 -14.27 2.32
CA TYR A 91 -9.12 -13.36 1.49
C TYR A 91 -8.43 -13.15 0.13
N ARG A 92 -9.25 -13.08 -0.92
CA ARG A 92 -8.83 -12.77 -2.28
C ARG A 92 -9.68 -11.60 -2.78
N PRO A 93 -9.06 -10.45 -3.14
CA PRO A 93 -9.80 -9.37 -3.75
C PRO A 93 -10.47 -9.83 -5.06
N GLU A 94 -11.59 -9.20 -5.40
CA GLU A 94 -12.36 -9.50 -6.62
C GLU A 94 -11.57 -9.19 -7.91
N THR A 95 -10.55 -8.35 -7.80
CA THR A 95 -9.66 -7.98 -8.90
C THR A 95 -8.22 -8.30 -8.51
N ASP A 96 -7.41 -8.66 -9.50
CA ASP A 96 -5.95 -8.78 -9.34
C ASP A 96 -5.25 -7.42 -9.24
N GLU A 97 -6.01 -6.35 -8.96
CA GLU A 97 -5.43 -5.03 -8.73
C GLU A 97 -4.69 -4.95 -7.40
N PHE A 98 -4.85 -5.88 -6.47
CA PHE A 98 -4.18 -5.74 -5.17
C PHE A 98 -3.66 -7.06 -4.64
N ASP A 99 -2.34 -7.18 -4.52
CA ASP A 99 -1.70 -8.31 -3.87
C ASP A 99 -1.53 -8.02 -2.37
N LEU A 100 -2.22 -8.80 -1.53
CA LEU A 100 -2.20 -8.63 -0.08
C LEU A 100 -0.83 -8.91 0.56
N LYS A 101 -0.07 -9.85 0.00
CA LYS A 101 1.27 -10.18 0.52
C LYS A 101 2.24 -9.06 0.17
N TRP A 102 2.15 -8.56 -1.05
CA TRP A 102 2.92 -7.40 -1.45
C TRP A 102 2.55 -6.17 -0.62
N LEU A 103 1.26 -5.92 -0.37
CA LEU A 103 0.81 -4.81 0.49
C LEU A 103 1.40 -4.91 1.90
N ALA A 104 1.40 -6.11 2.49
CA ALA A 104 2.00 -6.33 3.79
C ALA A 104 3.50 -5.99 3.76
N ALA A 105 4.24 -6.48 2.76
CA ALA A 105 5.66 -6.15 2.60
C ALA A 105 5.88 -4.64 2.40
N ALA A 106 5.08 -4.00 1.55
CA ALA A 106 5.24 -2.59 1.22
C ALA A 106 4.90 -1.65 2.37
N ALA A 107 3.89 -1.98 3.17
CA ALA A 107 3.56 -1.23 4.37
C ALA A 107 4.66 -1.33 5.44
N LEU A 108 5.28 -2.50 5.60
CA LEU A 108 6.43 -2.69 6.49
C LEU A 108 7.62 -1.84 6.02
N ASP A 109 8.01 -1.95 4.75
CA ASP A 109 9.14 -1.21 4.21
C ASP A 109 8.94 0.30 4.28
N ARG A 110 7.71 0.80 4.03
CA ARG A 110 7.40 2.21 4.20
C ARG A 110 7.65 2.68 5.64
N MET A 111 7.17 1.92 6.62
CA MET A 111 7.42 2.23 8.03
C MET A 111 8.92 2.18 8.37
N LEU A 112 9.66 1.21 7.84
CA LEU A 112 11.11 1.11 8.03
C LEU A 112 11.85 2.33 7.46
N VAL A 113 11.58 2.69 6.21
CA VAL A 113 12.17 3.88 5.55
C VAL A 113 11.87 5.15 6.33
N GLN A 114 10.60 5.35 6.72
CA GLN A 114 10.20 6.55 7.47
C GLN A 114 10.82 6.63 8.87
N THR A 115 11.27 5.50 9.42
CA THR A 115 11.96 5.43 10.71
C THR A 115 13.49 5.35 10.56
N GLY A 116 14.02 5.56 9.35
CA GLY A 116 15.46 5.56 9.06
C GLY A 116 16.10 4.18 9.10
N ARG A 117 15.30 3.12 8.97
CA ARG A 117 15.76 1.72 8.97
C ARG A 117 15.83 1.15 7.55
N PRO A 118 16.75 0.20 7.29
CA PRO A 118 16.78 -0.50 6.02
C PRO A 118 15.48 -1.29 5.82
N GLN A 119 15.06 -1.39 4.57
CA GLN A 119 13.88 -2.12 4.13
C GLN A 119 14.06 -3.62 4.32
N SER A 120 12.99 -4.33 4.65
CA SER A 120 12.99 -5.79 4.66
C SER A 120 12.85 -6.34 3.25
N PHE A 121 12.02 -5.73 2.40
CA PHE A 121 11.66 -6.27 1.09
C PHE A 121 11.96 -5.32 -0.08
N GLY A 122 12.60 -4.18 0.15
CA GLY A 122 13.03 -3.25 -0.90
C GLY A 122 11.91 -2.74 -1.82
N THR A 123 10.72 -2.45 -1.30
CA THR A 123 9.56 -1.97 -2.10
C THR A 123 9.36 -0.44 -2.09
N GLN A 124 10.31 0.33 -1.57
CA GLN A 124 10.21 1.78 -1.47
C GLN A 124 11.41 2.42 -2.16
N TYR A 125 11.10 3.51 -2.85
CA TYR A 125 12.01 4.27 -3.71
C TYR A 125 11.94 5.74 -3.34
N ASN A 126 13.05 6.43 -3.50
CA ASN A 126 13.09 7.88 -3.38
C ASN A 126 12.29 8.49 -4.54
N PRO A 127 11.22 9.26 -4.28
CA PRO A 127 10.39 9.83 -5.33
C PRO A 127 11.11 10.87 -6.20
N GLU A 128 12.24 11.42 -5.73
CA GLU A 128 13.01 12.43 -6.47
C GLU A 128 14.09 11.81 -7.37
N THR A 129 14.77 10.76 -6.89
CA THR A 129 15.91 10.13 -7.60
C THR A 129 15.55 8.81 -8.28
N ASP A 130 14.37 8.25 -7.97
CA ASP A 130 13.96 6.90 -8.36
C ASP A 130 14.93 5.79 -7.90
N GLU A 131 15.76 6.10 -6.89
CA GLU A 131 16.68 5.14 -6.28
C GLU A 131 15.97 4.40 -5.15
N ARG A 132 16.17 3.08 -5.11
CA ARG A 132 15.66 2.24 -4.01
C ARG A 132 16.33 2.64 -2.71
N TYR A 133 15.56 2.79 -1.63
CA TYR A 133 16.12 2.99 -0.29
C TYR A 133 16.95 1.75 0.14
N PRO A 134 17.90 1.90 1.09
CA PRO A 134 18.70 0.78 1.59
C PRO A 134 17.85 -0.41 2.01
N VAL A 135 18.30 -1.62 1.64
CA VAL A 135 17.64 -2.90 1.96
C VAL A 135 18.53 -3.67 2.93
N ASP A 136 17.92 -4.40 3.87
CA ASP A 136 18.64 -5.30 4.77
C ASP A 136 19.47 -6.29 3.94
N PRO A 137 20.80 -6.34 4.11
CA PRO A 137 21.66 -7.21 3.30
C PRO A 137 21.39 -8.71 3.50
N ASN A 138 20.66 -9.09 4.53
CA ASN A 138 20.31 -10.48 4.80
C ASN A 138 19.04 -10.94 4.05
N ILE A 139 18.27 -10.03 3.44
CA ILE A 139 17.10 -10.44 2.67
C ILE A 139 17.53 -11.14 1.37
N THR A 140 16.96 -12.31 1.12
CA THR A 140 17.16 -13.05 -0.13
C THR A 140 15.98 -12.87 -1.08
N ASP A 141 16.21 -13.12 -2.38
CA ASP A 141 15.12 -13.17 -3.35
C ASP A 141 14.09 -14.26 -3.04
N GLU A 142 14.48 -15.32 -2.32
CA GLU A 142 13.53 -16.32 -1.84
C GLU A 142 12.62 -15.76 -0.75
N ASN A 143 13.16 -14.99 0.20
CA ASN A 143 12.32 -14.29 1.17
C ASN A 143 11.36 -13.32 0.48
N ARG A 144 11.81 -12.58 -0.54
CA ARG A 144 10.98 -11.63 -1.29
C ARG A 144 9.84 -12.33 -2.05
N ARG A 145 10.14 -13.45 -2.72
CA ARG A 145 9.14 -14.26 -3.45
C ARG A 145 8.00 -14.73 -2.58
N GLN A 146 8.25 -15.08 -1.31
CA GLN A 146 7.20 -15.51 -0.37
C GLN A 146 6.13 -14.43 -0.14
N TRP A 147 6.52 -13.17 -0.32
CA TRP A 147 5.68 -11.97 -0.20
C TRP A 147 5.26 -11.39 -1.56
N ASN A 148 5.43 -12.14 -2.65
CA ASN A 148 5.12 -11.70 -4.02
C ASN A 148 5.89 -10.43 -4.46
N VAL A 149 7.04 -10.17 -3.83
CA VAL A 149 7.95 -9.08 -4.19
C VAL A 149 8.99 -9.58 -5.20
N ARG A 150 9.23 -8.79 -6.25
CA ARG A 150 10.22 -9.10 -7.31
C ARG A 150 11.65 -9.22 -6.76
N PRO A 151 12.54 -9.99 -7.40
CA PRO A 151 13.97 -10.05 -7.05
C PRO A 151 14.66 -8.68 -7.02
N LEU A 152 15.71 -8.52 -6.20
CA LEU A 152 16.45 -7.25 -6.08
C LEU A 152 17.12 -6.80 -7.38
N SER A 153 17.57 -7.76 -8.20
CA SER A 153 18.23 -7.53 -9.49
C SER A 153 17.26 -7.24 -10.65
N GLY A 154 15.96 -7.28 -10.41
CA GLY A 154 14.93 -6.98 -11.41
C GLY A 154 14.62 -5.48 -11.50
N GLU A 155 13.99 -5.07 -12.61
CA GLU A 155 13.46 -3.72 -12.78
C GLU A 155 12.17 -3.53 -11.96
N GLY A 156 12.20 -2.53 -11.07
CA GLY A 156 11.06 -2.10 -10.25
C GLY A 156 10.68 -3.02 -9.08
N ASP A 157 9.72 -2.56 -8.28
CA ASP A 157 9.15 -3.22 -7.10
C ASP A 157 7.71 -3.68 -7.27
N LYS A 158 7.14 -3.52 -8.47
CA LYS A 158 5.77 -3.91 -8.77
C LYS A 158 5.52 -5.39 -8.39
N PRO A 159 4.30 -5.75 -7.94
CA PRO A 159 3.95 -7.12 -7.61
C PRO A 159 4.31 -8.13 -8.72
N LEU A 160 4.62 -9.38 -8.34
CA LEU A 160 4.81 -10.49 -9.30
C LEU A 160 3.49 -10.87 -10.00
N VAL A 161 2.34 -10.53 -9.39
CA VAL A 161 1.00 -10.66 -9.96
C VAL A 161 0.22 -9.41 -9.58
N GLY A 162 -0.30 -8.66 -10.57
CA GLY A 162 -1.31 -7.63 -10.33
C GLY A 162 -0.86 -6.21 -9.93
N TYR A 163 -0.53 -5.38 -10.92
CA TYR A 163 -0.99 -4.01 -11.24
C TYR A 163 -0.11 -3.53 -12.40
N GLY A 164 -0.67 -3.50 -13.62
CA GLY A 164 0.02 -3.04 -14.82
C GLY A 164 1.13 -3.96 -15.32
N SER A 165 0.79 -5.22 -15.67
CA SER A 165 1.43 -5.80 -16.85
C SER A 165 1.23 -4.80 -17.98
N GLU A 166 2.36 -4.36 -18.54
CA GLU A 166 2.52 -3.37 -19.60
C GLU A 166 1.31 -3.13 -20.52
#